data_AF-A0A6G1ENI5-F1
#
_entry.id   AF-A0A6G1ENI5-F1
#
_cell.length_a   1.000
_cell.length_b   1.000
_cell.length_c   1.000
_cell.angle_alpha   90.00
_cell.angle_beta   90.00
_cell.angle_gamma   90.00
#
_symmetry.space_group_name_H-M   'P 1'
#
loop_
_entity.id
_entity.type
_entity.pdbx_description
1 polymer ?
#
loop_
_entity_poly.entity_id
_entity_poly.type
_entity_poly.pdbx_seq_one_letter_code
_entity_poly.pdbx_strand_id
1 'polypeptide(L)'
;MAGGDSAAVEGKLSELSANSDEKGLPRRGKATLEAHGVHADLVATDIVSGLEKRLHGLVDVVVVNPPYVPTPEEEIKCNGIASSWAGGLNGRQVIDRILPAVRELLSERGWLYMIALEDNDPLDICHLMNEKGYASRVLLKRCTEEESLYVLKSLWHKNA
;
A
#
# COMPACT_ATOMS: atom_id res chain seq x y z
N MET A 1 26.71 43.16 35.23
CA MET A 1 26.37 44.03 34.07
C MET A 1 26.81 43.27 32.83
N ALA A 2 25.87 42.63 32.15
CA ALA A 2 25.20 43.17 30.95
C ALA A 2 26.18 43.13 29.75
N GLY A 3 25.93 42.46 28.63
CA GLY A 3 24.75 41.77 28.14
C GLY A 3 24.84 41.64 26.62
N GLY A 4 24.13 40.66 26.07
CA GLY A 4 23.63 40.60 24.69
C GLY A 4 24.61 40.11 23.61
N ASP A 5 24.16 39.42 22.56
CA ASP A 5 22.88 38.76 22.33
C ASP A 5 23.14 37.83 21.14
N SER A 6 22.94 36.52 21.32
CA SER A 6 23.00 35.57 20.20
C SER A 6 21.66 35.65 19.50
N ALA A 7 21.61 36.43 18.42
CA ALA A 7 20.42 36.59 17.61
C ALA A 7 19.96 35.22 17.10
N ALA A 8 18.79 34.80 17.59
CA ALA A 8 18.00 33.72 17.04
C ALA A 8 17.76 33.97 15.55
N VAL A 9 18.06 32.98 14.71
CA VAL A 9 17.49 32.90 13.37
C VAL A 9 16.53 31.72 13.39
N GLU A 10 15.31 31.98 13.84
CA GLU A 10 14.14 31.17 13.51
C GLU A 10 13.98 31.18 11.99
N GLY A 11 14.49 30.12 11.36
CA GLY A 11 14.22 29.79 9.97
C GLY A 11 12.77 29.39 9.81
N LYS A 12 11.94 30.39 9.51
CA LYS A 12 10.56 30.30 9.02
C LYS A 12 10.41 29.09 8.08
N LEU A 13 9.70 28.04 8.53
CA LEU A 13 9.10 27.06 7.62
C LEU A 13 8.00 27.80 6.85
N SER A 14 8.40 28.42 5.74
CA SER A 14 7.47 29.02 4.80
C SER A 14 6.65 27.92 4.14
N GLU A 15 5.36 27.99 4.42
CA GLU A 15 4.25 27.29 3.79
C GLU A 15 4.49 27.08 2.28
N LEU A 16 4.61 25.82 1.87
CA LEU A 16 4.45 25.43 0.48
C LEU A 16 2.95 25.27 0.20
N SER A 17 2.47 26.08 -0.73
CA SER A 17 1.09 26.18 -1.16
C SER A 17 0.57 24.86 -1.74
N ALA A 18 0.02 24.02 -0.88
CA ALA A 18 -1.41 23.77 -0.85
C ALA A 18 -2.24 23.76 -2.17
N ASN A 19 -1.85 23.04 -3.22
CA ASN A 19 -2.80 22.72 -4.30
C ASN A 19 -3.95 21.85 -3.77
N SER A 20 -5.16 22.11 -4.26
CA SER A 20 -6.44 21.81 -3.61
C SER A 20 -6.95 20.37 -3.73
N ASP A 21 -6.36 19.54 -4.59
CA ASP A 21 -6.90 18.19 -4.87
C ASP A 21 -6.07 17.04 -4.25
N GLU A 22 -4.83 17.28 -3.79
CA GLU A 22 -3.96 16.25 -3.19
C GLU A 22 -4.16 16.08 -1.66
N LYS A 23 -5.04 16.85 -1.03
CA LYS A 23 -5.10 16.99 0.44
C LYS A 23 -6.06 16.05 1.18
N GLY A 24 -6.82 15.21 0.49
CA GLY A 24 -7.92 14.45 1.09
C GLY A 24 -7.50 13.26 1.96
N LEU A 25 -6.66 12.37 1.41
CA LEU A 25 -6.37 11.07 2.02
C LEU A 25 -5.49 11.17 3.28
N PRO A 26 -4.39 11.96 3.31
CA PRO A 26 -3.58 12.09 4.53
C PRO A 26 -4.37 12.69 5.70
N ARG A 27 -5.34 13.58 5.43
CA ARG A 27 -6.18 14.20 6.46
C ARG A 27 -7.10 13.20 7.15
N ARG A 28 -7.78 12.34 6.36
CA ARG A 28 -8.68 11.31 6.92
C ARG A 28 -7.89 10.23 7.66
N GLY A 29 -6.75 9.79 7.10
CA GLY A 29 -5.86 8.86 7.78
C GLY A 29 -5.42 9.39 9.15
N LYS A 30 -5.00 10.66 9.22
CA LYS A 30 -4.58 11.30 10.47
C LYS A 30 -5.70 11.33 11.51
N ALA A 31 -6.91 11.69 11.12
CA ALA A 31 -8.06 11.72 12.01
C ALA A 31 -8.39 10.32 12.58
N THR A 32 -8.27 9.25 11.76
CA THR A 32 -8.46 7.88 12.24
C THR A 32 -7.39 7.49 13.27
N LEU A 33 -6.12 7.83 13.02
CA LEU A 33 -5.02 7.55 13.95
C LEU A 33 -5.22 8.28 15.29
N GLU A 34 -5.58 9.57 15.25
CA GLU A 34 -5.86 10.40 16.43
C GLU A 34 -7.05 9.85 17.24
N ALA A 35 -8.15 9.50 16.58
CA ALA A 35 -9.35 8.97 17.23
C ALA A 35 -9.11 7.64 17.97
N HIS A 36 -8.14 6.84 17.52
CA HIS A 36 -7.80 5.55 18.13
C HIS A 36 -6.53 5.62 19.01
N GLY A 37 -5.91 6.79 19.16
CA GLY A 37 -4.71 6.98 19.98
C GLY A 37 -3.48 6.19 19.49
N VAL A 38 -3.40 5.91 18.18
CA VAL A 38 -2.30 5.16 17.56
C VAL A 38 -1.41 6.09 16.74
N HIS A 39 -0.13 5.73 16.63
CA HIS A 39 0.86 6.51 15.88
C HIS A 39 1.31 5.77 14.62
N ALA A 40 1.29 6.47 13.48
CA ALA A 40 1.86 5.99 12.23
C ALA A 40 2.25 7.18 11.33
N ASP A 41 3.28 6.98 10.51
CA ASP A 41 3.65 7.92 9.46
C ASP A 41 2.74 7.72 8.24
N LEU A 42 2.23 8.84 7.69
CA LEU A 42 1.40 8.83 6.49
C LEU A 42 2.17 9.41 5.31
N VAL A 43 2.27 8.65 4.24
CA VAL A 43 2.96 9.05 3.01
C VAL A 43 2.00 8.91 1.84
N ALA A 44 1.74 10.01 1.13
CA ALA A 44 1.02 9.98 -0.14
C ALA A 44 2.02 9.71 -1.27
N THR A 45 1.95 8.52 -1.87
CA THR A 45 2.84 8.09 -2.95
C THR A 45 2.15 7.06 -3.84
N ASP A 46 2.71 6.79 -5.02
CA ASP A 46 2.30 5.69 -5.88
C ASP A 46 2.93 4.38 -5.39
N ILE A 47 2.11 3.51 -4.79
CA ILE A 47 2.47 2.24 -4.15
C ILE A 47 3.55 2.43 -3.08
N VAL A 48 4.82 2.48 -3.47
CA VAL A 48 5.99 2.61 -2.58
C VAL A 48 7.07 3.55 -3.15
N SER A 49 6.70 4.36 -4.16
CA SER A 49 7.64 5.23 -4.85
C SER A 49 8.37 6.17 -3.90
N GLY A 50 9.70 6.20 -3.99
CA GLY A 50 10.58 6.98 -3.13
C GLY A 50 10.93 6.31 -1.80
N LEU A 51 10.33 5.17 -1.48
CA LEU A 51 10.59 4.41 -0.25
C LEU A 51 11.41 3.14 -0.50
N GLU A 52 11.52 2.68 -1.74
CA GLU A 52 12.05 1.36 -2.10
C GLU A 52 13.46 1.15 -1.55
N LYS A 53 14.38 2.07 -1.84
CA LYS A 53 15.77 1.97 -1.39
C LYS A 53 15.91 2.01 0.13
N ARG A 54 15.07 2.79 0.81
CA ARG A 54 15.16 2.99 2.26
C ARG A 54 14.55 1.82 3.04
N LEU A 55 13.54 1.17 2.48
CA LEU A 55 12.79 0.09 3.12
C LEU A 55 13.14 -1.30 2.58
N HIS A 56 14.06 -1.40 1.62
CA HIS A 56 14.44 -2.66 0.99
C HIS A 56 14.86 -3.72 2.03
N GLY A 57 14.14 -4.84 2.07
CA GLY A 57 14.40 -5.94 3.00
C GLY A 57 14.13 -5.62 4.49
N LEU A 58 13.44 -4.53 4.82
CA LEU A 58 13.23 -4.08 6.20
C LEU A 58 11.80 -4.25 6.70
N VAL A 59 10.85 -4.60 5.83
CA VAL A 59 9.43 -4.64 6.19
C VAL A 59 9.02 -6.05 6.61
N ASP A 60 8.69 -6.23 7.89
CA ASP A 60 8.27 -7.53 8.42
C ASP A 60 6.81 -7.88 8.09
N VAL A 61 5.94 -6.88 7.91
CA VAL A 61 4.53 -7.09 7.57
C VAL A 61 4.07 -6.05 6.56
N VAL A 62 3.50 -6.52 5.46
CA VAL A 62 2.79 -5.72 4.47
C VAL A 62 1.33 -6.18 4.42
N VAL A 63 0.41 -5.24 4.53
CA VAL A 63 -1.04 -5.47 4.40
C VAL A 63 -1.56 -4.60 3.27
N VAL A 64 -2.19 -5.23 2.28
CA VAL A 64 -2.71 -4.54 1.10
C VAL A 64 -4.18 -4.89 0.91
N ASN A 65 -5.02 -3.87 0.84
CA ASN A 65 -6.37 -3.97 0.32
C ASN A 65 -6.40 -3.23 -1.04
N PRO A 66 -6.00 -3.88 -2.15
CA PRO A 66 -5.79 -3.20 -3.42
C PRO A 66 -7.13 -2.83 -4.08
N PRO A 67 -7.15 -1.92 -5.07
CA PRO A 67 -8.29 -1.80 -5.96
C PRO A 67 -8.39 -3.06 -6.82
N TYR A 68 -9.30 -3.95 -6.45
CA TYR A 68 -9.42 -5.31 -6.99
C TYR A 68 -10.65 -5.52 -7.88
N VAL A 69 -11.46 -4.48 -8.10
CA VAL A 69 -12.70 -4.61 -8.89
C VAL A 69 -12.33 -4.55 -10.38
N PRO A 70 -12.79 -5.51 -11.21
CA PRO A 70 -12.65 -5.42 -12.65
C PRO A 70 -13.34 -4.17 -13.20
N THR A 71 -12.60 -3.35 -13.93
CA THR A 71 -13.11 -2.10 -14.53
C THR A 71 -12.51 -1.89 -15.92
N PRO A 72 -13.15 -1.08 -16.77
CA PRO A 72 -12.51 -0.53 -17.97
C PRO A 72 -11.18 0.18 -17.63
N GLU A 73 -10.24 0.19 -18.58
CA GLU A 73 -8.89 0.75 -18.36
C GLU A 73 -8.93 2.26 -18.09
N GLU A 74 -9.92 2.95 -18.64
CA GLU A 74 -10.14 4.38 -18.49
C GLU A 74 -10.38 4.77 -17.02
N GLU A 75 -11.03 3.89 -16.24
CA GLU A 75 -11.35 4.13 -14.83
C GLU A 75 -10.13 4.06 -13.91
N ILE A 76 -9.08 3.34 -14.30
CA ILE A 76 -7.83 3.25 -13.54
C ILE A 76 -7.09 4.60 -13.54
N LYS A 77 -7.27 5.38 -14.61
CA LYS A 77 -6.63 6.69 -14.80
C LYS A 77 -7.38 7.80 -14.06
N CYS A 78 -8.54 7.51 -13.47
CA CYS A 78 -9.31 8.46 -12.68
C CYS A 78 -8.69 8.62 -11.29
N ASN A 79 -8.06 9.78 -11.05
CA ASN A 79 -7.67 10.20 -9.71
C ASN A 79 -8.91 10.42 -8.84
N GLY A 80 -8.92 9.88 -7.62
CA GLY A 80 -9.96 10.15 -6.63
C GLY A 80 -10.50 8.88 -5.96
N ILE A 81 -11.81 8.86 -5.69
CA ILE A 81 -12.43 7.72 -4.99
C ILE A 81 -12.39 6.44 -5.82
N ALA A 82 -12.40 6.54 -7.16
CA ALA A 82 -12.30 5.40 -8.07
C ALA A 82 -11.05 4.55 -7.85
N SER A 83 -9.94 5.19 -7.46
CA SER A 83 -8.68 4.50 -7.14
C SER A 83 -8.79 3.55 -5.93
N SER A 84 -9.90 3.57 -5.18
CA SER A 84 -10.16 2.60 -4.10
C SER A 84 -10.71 1.26 -4.58
N TRP A 85 -11.25 1.17 -5.80
CA TRP A 85 -11.81 -0.07 -6.35
C TRP A 85 -11.30 -0.44 -7.75
N ALA A 86 -11.04 0.55 -8.63
CA ALA A 86 -10.76 0.33 -10.05
C ALA A 86 -9.43 -0.41 -10.29
N GLY A 87 -9.51 -1.73 -10.49
CA GLY A 87 -8.36 -2.60 -10.68
C GLY A 87 -8.04 -2.92 -12.13
N GLY A 88 -8.88 -2.48 -13.08
CA GLY A 88 -8.68 -2.71 -14.51
C GLY A 88 -9.08 -4.10 -14.97
N LEU A 89 -8.40 -4.59 -16.02
CA LEU A 89 -8.62 -5.95 -16.55
C LEU A 89 -8.47 -6.98 -15.43
N ASN A 90 -9.53 -7.79 -15.22
CA ASN A 90 -9.65 -8.78 -14.14
C ASN A 90 -9.40 -8.20 -12.73
N GLY A 91 -9.45 -6.88 -12.55
CA GLY A 91 -9.14 -6.21 -11.30
C GLY A 91 -7.67 -6.30 -10.86
N ARG A 92 -6.74 -6.59 -11.80
CA ARG A 92 -5.36 -6.96 -11.45
C ARG A 92 -4.28 -5.96 -11.80
N GLN A 93 -4.53 -4.96 -12.63
CA GLN A 93 -3.46 -4.11 -13.15
C GLN A 93 -2.66 -3.41 -12.04
N VAL A 94 -3.33 -3.03 -10.95
CA VAL A 94 -2.67 -2.46 -9.77
C VAL A 94 -2.01 -3.54 -8.91
N ILE A 95 -2.66 -4.69 -8.74
CA ILE A 95 -2.10 -5.86 -8.02
C ILE A 95 -0.76 -6.28 -8.63
N ASP A 96 -0.71 -6.43 -9.95
CA ASP A 96 0.48 -6.89 -10.68
C ASP A 96 1.65 -5.89 -10.59
N ARG A 97 1.38 -4.61 -10.28
CA ARG A 97 2.40 -3.60 -9.95
C ARG A 97 2.84 -3.66 -8.48
N ILE A 98 1.92 -3.98 -7.56
CA ILE A 98 2.18 -4.06 -6.12
C ILE A 98 3.09 -5.25 -5.79
N LEU A 99 2.81 -6.43 -6.36
CA LEU A 99 3.55 -7.67 -6.04
C LEU A 99 5.07 -7.55 -6.19
N PRO A 100 5.63 -7.08 -7.33
CA PRO A 100 7.08 -6.93 -7.46
C PRO A 100 7.64 -5.86 -6.53
N ALA A 101 6.90 -4.78 -6.25
CA ALA A 101 7.34 -3.72 -5.36
C ALA A 101 7.43 -4.18 -3.91
N VAL A 102 6.41 -4.91 -3.42
CA VAL A 102 6.37 -5.48 -2.07
C VAL A 102 7.48 -6.49 -1.86
N ARG A 103 7.80 -7.30 -2.88
CA ARG A 103 8.90 -8.27 -2.82
C ARG A 103 10.23 -7.63 -2.43
N GLU A 104 10.53 -6.46 -2.97
CA GLU A 104 11.76 -5.73 -2.64
C GLU A 104 11.74 -5.16 -1.21
N LEU A 105 10.56 -4.92 -0.63
CA LEU A 105 10.43 -4.37 0.72
C LEU A 105 10.52 -5.42 1.83
N LEU A 106 10.01 -6.63 1.57
CA LEU A 106 9.85 -7.65 2.60
C LEU A 106 11.19 -8.11 3.16
N SER A 107 11.29 -8.17 4.49
CA SER A 107 12.43 -8.78 5.18
C SER A 107 12.46 -10.30 4.97
N GLU A 108 13.56 -10.96 5.36
CA GLU A 108 13.65 -12.44 5.32
C GLU A 108 12.60 -13.15 6.18
N ARG A 109 11.98 -12.43 7.12
CA ARG A 109 10.89 -12.92 7.97
C ARG A 109 9.55 -12.27 7.61
N GLY A 110 9.49 -11.60 6.47
CA GLY A 110 8.39 -10.75 6.04
C GLY A 110 7.15 -11.51 5.59
N TRP A 111 5.98 -10.92 5.87
CA TRP A 111 4.65 -11.46 5.55
C TRP A 111 3.88 -10.46 4.70
N LEU A 112 3.34 -10.90 3.56
CA LEU A 112 2.34 -10.17 2.80
C LEU A 112 0.96 -10.76 3.08
N TYR A 113 0.02 -9.89 3.40
CA TYR A 113 -1.41 -10.16 3.39
C TYR A 113 -2.09 -9.29 2.33
N MET A 114 -2.84 -9.92 1.43
CA MET A 114 -3.54 -9.22 0.34
C MET A 114 -4.99 -9.69 0.22
N ILE A 115 -5.91 -8.75 0.03
CA ILE A 115 -7.30 -9.07 -0.32
C ILE A 115 -7.43 -9.22 -1.83
N ALA A 116 -8.23 -10.21 -2.27
CA ALA A 116 -8.55 -10.44 -3.67
C ALA A 116 -10.02 -10.91 -3.83
N LEU A 117 -10.60 -10.65 -5.00
CA LEU A 117 -11.84 -11.24 -5.48
C LEU A 117 -11.56 -12.53 -6.27
N GLU A 118 -12.60 -13.33 -6.48
CA GLU A 118 -12.58 -14.48 -7.41
C GLU A 118 -12.09 -14.07 -8.80
N ASP A 119 -12.57 -12.93 -9.33
CA ASP A 119 -12.19 -12.41 -10.65
C ASP A 119 -10.71 -12.08 -10.77
N ASN A 120 -10.03 -11.85 -9.64
CA ASN A 120 -8.59 -11.67 -9.64
C ASN A 120 -7.84 -12.99 -9.66
N ASP A 121 -8.47 -14.15 -9.86
CA ASP A 121 -7.82 -15.47 -9.87
C ASP A 121 -6.76 -15.63 -8.74
N PRO A 122 -7.18 -15.71 -7.48
CA PRO A 122 -6.27 -15.70 -6.33
C PRO A 122 -5.22 -16.83 -6.35
N LEU A 123 -5.50 -17.92 -7.05
CA LEU A 123 -4.58 -19.05 -7.20
C LEU A 123 -3.41 -18.70 -8.12
N ASP A 124 -3.68 -18.04 -9.25
CA ASP A 124 -2.63 -17.55 -10.14
C ASP A 124 -1.78 -16.45 -9.48
N ILE A 125 -2.37 -15.54 -8.67
CA ILE A 125 -1.57 -14.60 -7.85
C ILE A 125 -0.61 -15.36 -6.92
N CYS A 126 -1.09 -16.41 -6.25
CA CYS A 126 -0.24 -17.22 -5.40
C CYS A 126 0.84 -17.94 -6.20
N HIS A 127 0.51 -18.47 -7.38
CA HIS A 127 1.46 -19.13 -8.27
C HIS A 127 2.58 -18.18 -8.70
N LEU A 128 2.23 -16.97 -9.14
CA LEU A 128 3.21 -15.94 -9.50
C LEU A 128 4.17 -15.62 -8.35
N MET A 129 3.64 -15.47 -7.13
CA MET A 129 4.48 -15.25 -5.95
C MET A 129 5.37 -16.46 -5.63
N ASN A 130 4.86 -17.68 -5.82
CA ASN A 130 5.63 -18.91 -5.64
C ASN A 130 6.82 -19.00 -6.60
N GLU A 131 6.63 -18.66 -7.87
CA GLU A 131 7.71 -18.60 -8.86
C GLU A 131 8.79 -17.56 -8.51
N LYS A 132 8.47 -16.57 -7.66
CA LYS A 132 9.43 -15.56 -7.17
C LYS A 132 10.05 -15.90 -5.82
N GLY A 133 9.91 -17.13 -5.32
CA GLY A 133 10.56 -17.59 -4.09
C GLY A 133 9.77 -17.29 -2.81
N TYR A 134 8.47 -17.04 -2.91
CA TYR A 134 7.59 -16.94 -1.73
C TYR A 134 6.82 -18.25 -1.55
N ALA A 135 6.46 -18.57 -0.30
CA ALA A 135 5.41 -19.55 -0.06
C ALA A 135 4.08 -18.79 0.07
N SER A 136 3.27 -18.83 -0.99
CA SER A 136 2.00 -18.13 -1.11
C SER A 136 0.82 -19.09 -1.18
N ARG A 137 -0.24 -18.75 -0.44
CA ARG A 137 -1.48 -19.53 -0.39
C ARG A 137 -2.68 -18.66 -0.04
N VAL A 138 -3.87 -19.15 -0.38
CA VAL A 138 -5.13 -18.65 0.18
C VAL A 138 -5.20 -19.03 1.66
N LEU A 139 -5.31 -18.03 2.53
CA LEU A 139 -5.45 -18.22 3.98
C LEU A 139 -6.92 -18.33 4.40
N LEU A 140 -7.77 -17.51 3.80
CA LEU A 140 -9.20 -17.45 4.09
C LEU A 140 -9.97 -17.17 2.80
N LYS A 141 -11.13 -17.81 2.65
CA LYS A 141 -12.16 -17.44 1.67
C LYS A 141 -13.44 -17.11 2.42
N ARG A 142 -14.13 -16.05 2.03
CA ARG A 142 -15.48 -15.72 2.48
C ARG A 142 -16.36 -15.45 1.27
N CYS A 143 -17.44 -16.20 1.15
CA CYS A 143 -18.45 -15.96 0.15
C CYS A 143 -19.56 -15.09 0.74
N THR A 144 -19.99 -14.11 -0.02
CA THR A 144 -21.22 -13.34 0.18
C THR A 144 -22.15 -13.62 -1.02
N GLU A 145 -23.33 -12.99 -1.04
CA GLU A 145 -24.24 -13.13 -2.19
C GLU A 145 -23.69 -12.46 -3.46
N GLU A 146 -22.98 -11.34 -3.31
CA GLU A 146 -22.46 -10.57 -4.44
C GLU A 146 -21.00 -10.92 -4.81
N GLU A 147 -20.19 -11.32 -3.83
CA GLU A 147 -18.74 -11.50 -4.04
C GLU A 147 -18.11 -12.63 -3.22
N SER A 148 -17.05 -13.22 -3.77
CA SER A 148 -16.15 -14.13 -3.05
C SER A 148 -14.83 -13.42 -2.76
N LEU A 149 -14.61 -13.10 -1.48
CA LEU A 149 -13.40 -12.44 -0.98
C LEU A 149 -12.38 -13.47 -0.48
N TYR A 150 -11.13 -13.21 -0.80
CA TYR A 150 -9.99 -14.02 -0.45
C TYR A 150 -8.98 -13.20 0.34
N VAL A 151 -8.36 -13.84 1.34
CA VAL A 151 -7.15 -13.32 1.99
C VAL A 151 -5.99 -14.21 1.55
N LEU A 152 -5.08 -13.64 0.79
CA LEU A 152 -3.84 -14.27 0.38
C LEU A 152 -2.77 -13.99 1.43
N LYS A 153 -1.93 -15.00 1.67
CA LYS A 153 -0.77 -14.87 2.54
C LYS A 153 0.46 -15.37 1.79
N SER A 154 1.48 -14.54 1.71
CA SER A 154 2.80 -14.90 1.18
C SER A 154 3.88 -14.65 2.23
N LEU A 155 4.80 -15.60 2.40
CA LEU A 155 5.98 -15.42 3.25
C LEU A 155 7.24 -15.71 2.46
N TRP A 156 8.33 -15.03 2.78
CA TRP A 156 9.62 -15.33 2.18
C TRP A 156 10.00 -16.79 2.45
N HIS A 157 10.41 -17.51 1.41
CA HIS A 157 10.87 -18.88 1.52
C HIS A 157 12.21 -19.01 0.77
N LYS A 158 13.32 -19.04 1.52
CA LYS A 158 14.61 -19.48 0.97
C LYS A 158 14.46 -20.96 0.61
N ASN A 159 14.12 -21.26 -0.64
CA ASN A 159 14.39 -22.47 -1.43
C ASN A 159 13.44 -22.51 -2.65
N ALA A 160 13.98 -22.21 -3.83
CA ALA A 160 13.80 -23.00 -5.03
C ALA A 160 15.20 -23.44 -5.48
#